data_AF-A0A0G1ZN68-F1
#
_entry.id   AF-A0A0G1ZN68-F1
#
_cell.length_a   1.000
_cell.length_b   1.000
_cell.length_c   1.000
_cell.angle_alpha   90.00
_cell.angle_beta   90.00
_cell.angle_gamma   90.00
#
_symmetry.space_group_name_H-M   'P 1'
#
loop_
_entity.id
_entity.type
_entity.pdbx_description
1 polymer ?
#
loop_
_entity_poly.entity_id
_entity_poly.type
_entity_poly.pdbx_seq_one_letter_code
_entity_poly.pdbx_strand_id
1 'polypeptide(L)' 'KFEASACDGIGLKNVSDRIKLVYGIQYGLNINSTYGSGTDISIMIPAKSKDELKKIVQAT' A
#
# COMPACT_ATOMS: atom_id res chain seq x y z
N LYS A 1 1.82 -4.19 -32.58
CA LYS A 1 2.42 -4.24 -31.23
C LYS A 1 1.66 -3.21 -30.39
N PHE A 2 0.82 -3.64 -29.46
CA PHE A 2 0.12 -2.73 -28.55
C PHE A 2 1.08 -2.42 -27.40
N GLU A 3 1.71 -1.24 -27.43
CA GLU A 3 2.35 -0.69 -26.24
C GLU A 3 1.24 -0.15 -25.35
N ALA A 4 1.02 -0.80 -24.21
CA ALA A 4 0.19 -0.26 -23.16
C ALA A 4 0.85 1.07 -22.74
N SER A 5 0.13 2.17 -22.96
CA SER A 5 0.49 3.50 -22.45
C SER A 5 0.80 3.36 -20.97
N ALA A 6 2.06 3.57 -20.61
CA ALA A 6 2.54 3.47 -19.24
C ALA A 6 1.73 4.44 -18.39
N CYS A 7 0.75 3.91 -17.65
CA CYS A 7 0.21 4.59 -16.49
C CYS A 7 1.43 4.95 -15.63
N ASP A 8 1.78 6.24 -15.57
CA ASP A 8 2.97 6.70 -14.86
C ASP A 8 3.01 5.99 -13.50
N GLY A 9 4.11 5.27 -13.24
CA GLY A 9 4.27 4.35 -12.10
C GLY A 9 4.31 5.04 -10.72
N ILE A 10 3.66 6.18 -10.58
CA ILE A 10 3.57 7.03 -9.40
C ILE A 10 2.58 6.51 -8.38
N GLY A 11 1.56 5.73 -8.78
CA GLY A 11 0.54 5.24 -7.83
C GLY A 11 1.12 4.43 -6.68
N LEU A 12 1.81 3.33 -7.00
CA LEU A 12 2.42 2.45 -6.01
C LEU A 12 3.55 3.13 -5.24
N LYS A 13 4.34 3.98 -5.91
CA LYS A 13 5.39 4.78 -5.28
C LYS A 13 4.82 5.74 -4.25
N ASN A 14 3.78 6.50 -4.59
CA ASN A 14 3.12 7.44 -3.69
C ASN A 14 2.52 6.72 -2.48
N VAL A 15 1.89 5.56 -2.69
CA VAL A 15 1.37 4.74 -1.59
C VAL A 15 2.51 4.29 -0.69
N SER A 16 3.58 3.71 -1.24
CA SER A 16 4.74 3.27 -0.44
C SER A 16 5.38 4.41 0.33
N ASP A 17 5.56 5.58 -0.28
CA ASP A 17 6.21 6.72 0.35
C ASP A 17 5.34 7.31 1.48
N ARG A 18 4.02 7.36 1.30
CA ARG A 18 3.10 7.78 2.36
C ARG A 18 3.06 6.80 3.54
N ILE A 19 3.10 5.50 3.27
CA ILE A 19 3.18 4.49 4.34
C ILE A 19 4.46 4.69 5.15
N LYS A 20 5.60 4.89 4.47
CA LYS A 20 6.90 5.15 5.10
C LYS A 20 6.89 6.42 5.95
N LEU A 21 6.25 7.49 5.47
CA LEU A 21 6.13 8.74 6.20
C LEU A 21 5.29 8.59 7.49
N VAL A 22 4.22 7.80 7.45
CA VAL A 22 3.29 7.67 8.58
C VAL A 22 3.80 6.66 9.62
N TYR A 23 4.33 5.53 9.19
CA TYR A 23 4.67 4.42 10.07
C TYR A 23 6.18 4.24 10.28
N GLY A 24 7.02 4.82 9.42
CA GLY A 24 8.48 4.67 9.44
C GLY A 24 9.02 3.95 8.21
N ILE A 25 10.31 4.15 7.91
CA ILE A 25 10.95 3.69 6.67
C ILE A 25 10.96 2.16 6.49
N GLN A 26 10.85 1.41 7.60
CA GLN A 26 10.74 -0.05 7.61
C GLN A 26 9.39 -0.58 7.10
N TYR A 27 8.39 0.28 6.98
CA TYR A 27 7.07 -0.07 6.44
C TYR A 27 6.99 0.29 4.95
N GLY A 28 6.08 -0.34 4.22
CA GLY A 28 5.91 -0.09 2.79
C GLY A 28 5.11 -1.17 2.09
N LEU A 29 5.08 -1.10 0.76
CA LEU A 29 4.49 -2.15 -0.06
C LEU A 29 5.53 -3.24 -0.33
N ASN A 30 5.11 -4.49 -0.21
CA ASN A 30 5.84 -5.65 -0.70
C ASN A 30 5.16 -6.14 -1.98
N ILE A 31 5.91 -6.18 -3.08
CA ILE A 31 5.38 -6.51 -4.40
C ILE A 31 6.07 -7.78 -4.88
N ASN A 32 5.30 -8.82 -5.10
CA ASN A 32 5.76 -10.07 -5.66
C ASN A 32 5.01 -10.32 -6.97
N SER A 33 5.71 -10.22 -8.10
CA SER A 33 5.09 -10.42 -9.41
C SER A 33 5.74 -11.60 -10.11
N THR A 34 4.91 -12.50 -10.62
CA THR A 34 5.35 -13.63 -11.44
C THR A 34 4.70 -13.51 -12.81
N TYR A 35 5.52 -13.45 -13.86
CA TYR A 35 5.02 -13.35 -15.23
C TYR A 35 4.07 -14.50 -15.56
N GLY A 36 2.91 -14.18 -16.13
CA GLY A 36 1.86 -15.17 -16.45
C GLY A 36 1.00 -15.62 -15.26
N SER A 37 1.39 -15.33 -14.01
CA SER A 37 0.62 -15.67 -12.80
C SER A 37 -0.02 -14.45 -12.15
N GLY A 38 0.50 -13.25 -12.41
CA GLY A 38 -0.03 -11.99 -11.89
C GLY A 38 0.92 -11.28 -10.91
N THR A 39 0.35 -10.37 -10.12
CA THR A 39 1.09 -9.54 -9.16
C THR A 39 0.39 -9.56 -7.80
N ASP A 40 1.10 -10.03 -6.78
CA ASP A 40 0.71 -9.97 -5.38
C ASP A 40 1.30 -8.73 -4.73
N ILE A 41 0.45 -7.93 -4.09
CA ILE A 41 0.87 -6.73 -3.34
C ILE A 41 0.39 -6.88 -1.90
N SER A 42 1.31 -6.81 -0.95
CA SER A 42 1.01 -6.90 0.49
C SER A 42 1.61 -5.72 1.26
N ILE A 43 0.99 -5.40 2.40
CA ILE A 43 1.42 -4.37 3.32
C ILE A 43 1.26 -4.90 4.74
N MET A 44 2.25 -4.61 5.60
CA MET A 44 2.17 -4.88 7.04
C MET A 44 2.31 -3.55 7.76
N ILE A 45 1.36 -3.20 8.63
CA ILE A 45 1.39 -1.99 9.45
C ILE A 45 1.05 -2.34 10.91
N PRO A 46 1.46 -1.50 11.89
CA PRO A 46 1.12 -1.72 13.29
C PRO A 46 -0.40 -1.77 13.48
N ALA A 47 -0.86 -2.78 14.23
CA ALA A 47 -2.25 -2.87 14.63
C ALA A 47 -2.60 -1.70 15.57
N LYS A 48 -3.75 -1.08 15.34
CA LYS A 48 -4.30 -0.08 16.26
C LYS A 48 -5.03 -0.76 17.40
N SER A 49 -5.00 -0.13 18.57
CA SER A 49 -5.77 -0.61 19.73
C SER A 49 -7.28 -0.54 19.44
N LYS A 50 -8.09 -1.37 20.12
CA LYS A 50 -9.55 -1.33 19.98
C LYS A 50 -10.12 0.06 20.29
N ASP A 51 -9.52 0.78 21.23
CA ASP A 51 -9.99 2.11 21.62
C ASP A 51 -9.60 3.19 20.61
N GLU A 52 -8.47 3.06 19.92
CA GLU A 52 -8.16 3.89 18.74
C GLU A 52 -9.12 3.60 17.59
N LEU A 53 -9.47 2.33 17.34
CA LEU A 53 -10.42 1.97 16.28
C LEU A 53 -11.81 2.54 16.55
N LYS A 54 -12.29 2.51 17.79
CA LYS A 54 -13.58 3.11 18.17
C LYS A 54 -13.67 4.61 17.87
N LYS A 55 -12.56 5.36 18.04
CA LYS A 55 -12.49 6.80 17.73
C LYS A 55 -12.63 7.09 16.23
N ILE A 56 -12.25 6.14 15.38
CA ILE A 56 -12.35 6.27 13.91
C ILE A 56 -13.73 5.81 13.42
N VAL A 57 -14.38 4.90 14.15
CA VAL A 57 -15.68 4.29 13.79
C VAL A 57 -16.89 5.06 14.38
N GLN A 58 -16.69 6.11 15.18
CA GLN A 58 -17.78 6.91 15.77
C GLN A 58 -17.95 8.30 15.13
N ALA A 59 -18.16 8.35 13.81
CA ALA A 59 -18.62 9.56 13.11
C ALA A 59 -19.67 9.26 12.02
N THR A 60 -20.44 8.19 12.13
CA THR A 60 -21.57 7.89 11.24
C THR A 60 -22.72 7.29 12.03
#